data_AF-A0A1J8Q2E1-F1
#
_entry.id   AF-A0A1J8Q2E1-F1
#
_cell.length_a   1.000
_cell.length_b   1.000
_cell.length_c   1.000
_cell.angle_alpha   90.00
_cell.angle_beta   90.00
_cell.angle_gamma   90.00
#
_symmetry.space_group_name_H-M   'P 1'
#
loop_
_entity.id
_entity.type
_entity.pdbx_description
1 polymer ?
#
loop_
_entity_poly.entity_id
_entity_poly.type
_entity_poly.pdbx_seq_one_letter_code
_entity_poly.pdbx_strand_id
1 'polypeptide(L)'
;MNALKTTTRPKPRKKQRTVSPQPSTSKQLNKRTLPADDESDHSNDIELIDPPPNPPPNTARPQRKEGKAKASESRPNGKVPENQSNTKPESQVKGKAPESRAKDNQVKPKPVKVVAKKHSSNPSIDNASDHDDDRDQEHKMPPLNPRIDKELERWKSKVKDLENQRDKLSQQLEELFQVRKTDAEQALDDLTALYENRSKTQESLISALQAQLASQSPFFRTSESEPNSSKSTHPPPNSTASAIPNFLTRATADAEQHMLQDELVRLKDDVKAKAALVKERERRIVELEQSVKDVRIELDAEIARSKELLSRQPPSHSHHSRADSDTKHAVAIRFYEDFSNLLILSIKFEQRGNVEDDILYTCMYTHIATMTDDETEAWEQVEKTITFSLRVCTDLSEEPELARRVKYTPLELDKLSDEFKERLGFLANGFSFPHNQATLFLGSLSRQMEAAFGEDKSGNVSVVDEYEEGAEIIEVDDL
;
A
#
# COMPACT_ATOMS: atom_id res chain seq x y z
N MET A 1 53.89 -15.30 52.73
CA MET A 1 52.90 -14.40 53.35
C MET A 1 51.87 -14.03 52.29
N ASN A 2 50.78 -14.78 52.18
CA ASN A 2 49.72 -14.52 51.19
C ASN A 2 48.44 -14.14 51.94
N ALA A 3 48.03 -12.89 51.82
CA ALA A 3 46.83 -12.35 52.44
C ALA A 3 45.59 -12.67 51.59
N LEU A 4 44.68 -13.44 52.17
CA LEU A 4 43.33 -13.70 51.67
C LEU A 4 42.50 -12.42 51.73
N LYS A 5 41.95 -11.98 50.59
CA LYS A 5 40.88 -10.97 50.55
C LYS A 5 39.54 -11.67 50.36
N THR A 6 38.72 -11.63 51.40
CA THR A 6 37.32 -12.06 51.41
C THR A 6 36.46 -11.00 50.72
N THR A 7 35.63 -11.42 49.76
CA THR A 7 34.65 -10.56 49.10
C THR A 7 33.25 -10.87 49.63
N THR A 8 32.60 -9.84 50.16
CA THR A 8 31.33 -9.90 50.89
C THR A 8 30.17 -9.78 49.90
N ARG A 9 29.28 -10.78 49.89
CA ARG A 9 28.09 -10.87 49.03
C ARG A 9 26.96 -9.94 49.53
N PRO A 10 26.29 -9.15 48.67
CA PRO A 10 25.16 -8.33 49.10
C PRO A 10 23.84 -9.13 49.18
N LYS A 11 23.01 -8.80 50.17
CA LYS A 11 21.68 -9.37 50.43
C LYS A 11 20.62 -8.85 49.45
N PRO A 12 19.59 -9.65 49.09
CA PRO A 12 18.50 -9.22 48.22
C PRO A 12 17.46 -8.34 48.95
N ARG A 13 17.04 -7.26 48.29
CA ARG A 13 15.95 -6.37 48.72
C ARG A 13 14.57 -7.00 48.46
N LYS A 14 13.67 -6.91 49.45
CA LYS A 14 12.24 -7.27 49.38
C LYS A 14 11.50 -6.36 48.39
N LYS A 15 10.74 -6.95 47.46
CA LYS A 15 9.77 -6.24 46.60
C LYS A 15 8.46 -6.07 47.37
N GLN A 16 8.01 -4.83 47.53
CA GLN A 16 6.65 -4.51 47.96
C GLN A 16 5.67 -4.69 46.79
N ARG A 17 4.52 -5.27 47.10
CA ARG A 17 3.43 -5.61 46.19
C ARG A 17 2.45 -4.43 46.17
N THR A 18 2.41 -3.68 45.07
CA THR A 18 1.43 -2.62 44.85
C THR A 18 0.16 -3.24 44.26
N VAL A 19 -0.96 -3.02 44.93
CA VAL A 19 -2.30 -3.49 44.55
C VAL A 19 -2.91 -2.44 43.62
N SER A 20 -3.33 -2.84 42.42
CA SER A 20 -4.14 -2.03 41.51
C SER A 20 -5.63 -2.20 41.82
N PRO A 21 -6.44 -1.13 41.88
CA PRO A 21 -7.88 -1.25 42.07
C PRO A 21 -8.63 -1.52 40.76
N GLN A 22 -9.62 -2.40 40.81
CA GLN A 22 -10.64 -2.61 39.78
C GLN A 22 -11.55 -1.37 39.64
N PRO A 23 -12.05 -1.05 38.43
CA PRO A 23 -13.24 -0.23 38.28
C PRO A 23 -14.51 -1.09 38.37
N SER A 24 -15.37 -0.73 39.32
CA SER A 24 -16.70 -1.29 39.54
C SER A 24 -17.73 -0.64 38.61
N THR A 25 -18.57 -1.47 38.03
CA THR A 25 -19.79 -1.15 37.29
C THR A 25 -20.87 -0.61 38.23
N SER A 26 -21.55 0.50 37.90
CA SER A 26 -22.95 0.75 38.32
C SER A 26 -23.54 2.03 37.70
N LYS A 27 -24.56 1.82 36.86
CA LYS A 27 -25.86 2.53 36.76
C LYS A 27 -25.95 3.92 37.40
N GLN A 28 -26.44 4.92 36.65
CA GLN A 28 -27.81 5.42 36.84
C GLN A 28 -28.23 6.47 35.80
N LEU A 29 -29.43 6.23 35.29
CA LEU A 29 -30.37 7.15 34.64
C LEU A 29 -30.46 8.48 35.39
N ASN A 30 -30.41 9.61 34.68
CA ASN A 30 -31.12 10.81 35.12
C ASN A 30 -31.57 11.63 33.90
N LYS A 31 -32.88 11.58 33.66
CA LYS A 31 -33.62 12.57 32.89
C LYS A 31 -33.51 13.91 33.61
N ARG A 32 -33.09 14.97 32.92
CA ARG A 32 -33.43 16.32 33.37
C ARG A 32 -33.71 17.25 32.20
N THR A 33 -34.89 17.83 32.34
CA THR A 33 -35.64 18.81 31.57
C THR A 33 -34.84 20.05 31.18
N LEU A 34 -35.18 20.56 29.99
CA LEU A 34 -34.83 21.85 29.40
C LEU A 34 -35.00 23.04 30.37
N PRO A 35 -34.31 24.15 30.08
CA PRO A 35 -35.03 25.41 29.92
C PRO A 35 -34.80 26.02 28.53
N ALA A 36 -35.84 26.75 28.12
CA ALA A 36 -35.94 27.57 26.93
C ALA A 36 -35.13 28.88 27.06
N ASP A 37 -35.06 29.57 25.92
CA ASP A 37 -34.66 30.97 25.69
C ASP A 37 -33.14 31.21 25.56
N ASP A 38 -32.68 31.44 24.33
CA ASP A 38 -32.33 32.80 23.91
C ASP A 38 -32.26 32.90 22.38
N GLU A 39 -32.96 33.89 21.84
CA GLU A 39 -32.96 34.23 20.42
C GLU A 39 -31.66 34.96 20.08
N SER A 40 -30.91 34.46 19.09
CA SER A 40 -29.93 35.29 18.38
C SER A 40 -30.10 35.11 16.88
N ASP A 41 -30.84 36.06 16.35
CA ASP A 41 -31.07 36.35 14.94
C ASP A 41 -29.73 36.82 14.33
N HIS A 42 -28.99 35.90 13.71
CA HIS A 42 -27.85 36.20 12.85
C HIS A 42 -28.08 35.58 11.48
N SER A 43 -28.82 36.32 10.66
CA SER A 43 -28.89 36.18 9.21
C SER A 43 -27.49 36.32 8.62
N ASN A 44 -26.78 35.21 8.43
CA ASN A 44 -25.69 35.15 7.47
C ASN A 44 -26.30 35.00 6.09
N ASP A 45 -26.37 36.12 5.39
CA ASP A 45 -26.63 36.23 3.96
C ASP A 45 -25.48 35.51 3.22
N ILE A 46 -25.69 34.22 2.95
CA ILE A 46 -24.80 33.42 2.09
C ILE A 46 -25.29 33.64 0.67
N GLU A 47 -24.59 34.50 -0.07
CA GLU A 47 -24.70 34.56 -1.51
C GLU A 47 -24.43 33.16 -2.09
N LEU A 48 -25.51 32.53 -2.56
CA LEU A 48 -25.51 31.29 -3.30
C LEU A 48 -24.82 31.52 -4.64
N ILE A 49 -23.51 31.26 -4.70
CA ILE A 49 -22.75 31.24 -5.96
C ILE A 49 -23.12 29.94 -6.67
N ASP A 50 -23.91 30.06 -7.74
CA ASP A 50 -24.20 28.95 -8.64
C ASP A 50 -22.88 28.37 -9.20
N PRO A 51 -22.64 27.04 -9.09
CA PRO A 51 -21.49 26.42 -9.68
C PRO A 51 -21.55 26.53 -11.22
N PRO A 52 -20.42 26.77 -11.90
CA PRO A 52 -20.40 26.87 -13.35
C PRO A 52 -20.87 25.56 -14.01
N PRO A 53 -21.57 25.63 -15.16
CA PRO A 53 -22.11 24.46 -15.84
C PRO A 53 -21.00 23.48 -16.24
N ASN A 54 -21.18 22.21 -15.87
CA ASN A 54 -20.29 21.12 -16.25
C ASN A 54 -20.14 21.04 -17.78
N PRO A 55 -18.90 20.95 -18.32
CA PRO A 55 -18.71 20.68 -19.74
C PRO A 55 -19.19 19.25 -20.10
N PRO A 56 -19.68 19.04 -21.34
CA PRO A 56 -20.26 17.77 -21.75
C PRO A 56 -19.23 16.62 -21.73
N PRO A 57 -19.67 15.38 -21.46
CA PRO A 57 -18.78 14.22 -21.39
C PRO A 57 -18.19 13.90 -22.77
N ASN A 58 -16.87 14.01 -22.86
CA ASN A 58 -16.13 13.71 -24.07
C ASN A 58 -16.05 12.19 -24.26
N THR A 59 -16.88 11.67 -25.16
CA THR A 59 -16.88 10.28 -25.60
C THR A 59 -15.82 10.08 -26.67
N ALA A 60 -14.61 9.66 -26.29
CA ALA A 60 -13.62 9.18 -27.24
C ALA A 60 -12.71 8.11 -26.61
N ARG A 61 -13.19 6.87 -26.69
CA ARG A 61 -12.46 5.63 -26.38
C ARG A 61 -11.57 5.26 -27.58
N PRO A 62 -10.24 5.13 -27.43
CA PRO A 62 -9.46 4.39 -28.41
C PRO A 62 -9.41 2.91 -28.02
N GLN A 63 -9.96 2.07 -28.90
CA GLN A 63 -9.73 0.63 -28.91
C GLN A 63 -8.23 0.35 -29.05
N ARG A 64 -7.68 -0.54 -28.23
CA ARG A 64 -6.42 -1.22 -28.53
C ARG A 64 -6.60 -2.73 -28.48
N LYS A 65 -6.02 -3.33 -29.51
CA LYS A 65 -6.26 -4.66 -30.07
C LYS A 65 -5.79 -5.78 -29.15
N GLU A 66 -6.54 -6.87 -29.26
CA GLU A 66 -6.25 -8.21 -28.78
C GLU A 66 -4.88 -8.72 -29.25
N GLY A 67 -4.16 -9.36 -28.33
CA GLY A 67 -2.95 -10.14 -28.61
C GLY A 67 -2.99 -11.44 -27.82
N LYS A 68 -3.39 -12.52 -28.51
CA LYS A 68 -3.33 -13.93 -28.09
C LYS A 68 -1.90 -14.38 -27.78
N ALA A 69 -1.69 -15.00 -26.62
CA ALA A 69 -0.72 -16.10 -26.41
C ALA A 69 -1.16 -16.89 -25.15
N LYS A 70 -1.89 -17.99 -25.31
CA LYS A 70 -1.42 -19.40 -25.32
C LYS A 70 -0.57 -19.82 -24.10
N ALA A 71 -1.15 -20.81 -23.42
CA ALA A 71 -0.73 -21.57 -22.26
C ALA A 71 0.67 -22.20 -22.32
N SER A 72 1.22 -22.47 -21.13
CA SER A 72 1.76 -23.80 -20.81
C SER A 72 1.92 -23.99 -19.29
N GLU A 73 1.27 -25.03 -18.79
CA GLU A 73 1.52 -25.70 -17.51
C GLU A 73 3.00 -26.07 -17.33
N SER A 74 3.46 -26.12 -16.08
CA SER A 74 3.87 -27.37 -15.41
C SER A 74 4.73 -27.09 -14.18
N ARG A 75 4.31 -27.65 -13.03
CA ARG A 75 5.20 -28.00 -11.91
C ARG A 75 6.02 -29.24 -12.31
N PRO A 76 7.19 -29.46 -11.69
CA PRO A 76 7.17 -30.49 -10.65
C PRO A 76 8.06 -30.20 -9.43
N ASN A 77 7.65 -30.85 -8.33
CA ASN A 77 8.39 -31.09 -7.09
C ASN A 77 9.79 -31.69 -7.34
N GLY A 78 10.75 -31.31 -6.49
CA GLY A 78 12.05 -31.99 -6.40
C GLY A 78 12.80 -31.67 -5.09
N LYS A 79 12.69 -32.57 -4.11
CA LYS A 79 13.58 -32.70 -2.94
C LYS A 79 14.98 -33.09 -3.38
N VAL A 80 16.04 -32.41 -2.91
CA VAL A 80 17.39 -32.99 -2.67
C VAL A 80 18.19 -32.08 -1.68
N PRO A 81 19.36 -32.49 -1.13
CA PRO A 81 19.56 -32.68 0.30
C PRO A 81 20.56 -31.69 0.95
N GLU A 82 20.62 -31.75 2.28
CA GLU A 82 21.67 -31.16 3.10
C GLU A 82 23.07 -31.57 2.64
N ASN A 83 23.97 -30.60 2.51
CA ASN A 83 25.41 -30.84 2.50
C ASN A 83 26.11 -29.93 3.49
N GLN A 84 26.66 -30.57 4.51
CA GLN A 84 27.60 -30.05 5.47
C GLN A 84 28.88 -29.58 4.77
N SER A 85 29.38 -28.40 5.14
CA SER A 85 30.81 -28.13 5.02
C SER A 85 31.29 -27.21 6.14
N ASN A 86 32.01 -27.84 7.07
CA ASN A 86 32.93 -27.23 8.02
C ASN A 86 33.90 -26.29 7.30
N THR A 87 34.05 -25.05 7.79
CA THR A 87 35.35 -24.36 7.76
C THR A 87 35.42 -23.28 8.84
N LYS A 88 36.21 -23.59 9.87
CA LYS A 88 36.90 -22.68 10.80
C LYS A 88 37.84 -21.78 9.96
N PRO A 89 38.04 -20.50 10.32
CA PRO A 89 39.32 -20.21 10.99
C PRO A 89 39.23 -19.18 12.13
N GLU A 90 40.04 -19.45 13.14
CA GLU A 90 40.60 -18.49 14.09
C GLU A 90 41.32 -17.34 13.36
N SER A 91 41.10 -16.11 13.82
CA SER A 91 42.22 -15.16 13.94
C SER A 91 41.97 -14.21 15.11
N GLN A 92 42.79 -14.41 16.16
CA GLN A 92 43.03 -13.44 17.21
C GLN A 92 43.66 -12.17 16.60
N VAL A 93 43.11 -10.99 16.90
CA VAL A 93 43.90 -9.75 16.94
C VAL A 93 43.49 -8.93 18.15
N LYS A 94 44.45 -8.84 19.08
CA LYS A 94 44.53 -7.96 20.23
C LYS A 94 45.04 -6.59 19.77
N GLY A 95 44.43 -5.49 20.20
CA GLY A 95 45.02 -4.15 20.09
C GLY A 95 44.00 -3.05 20.39
N LYS A 96 43.86 -2.65 21.67
CA LYS A 96 44.35 -1.37 22.22
C LYS A 96 43.73 -0.11 21.57
N ALA A 97 42.86 0.54 22.35
CA ALA A 97 42.52 1.95 22.23
C ALA A 97 43.77 2.85 22.32
N PRO A 98 43.69 4.08 21.77
CA PRO A 98 43.44 5.17 22.70
C PRO A 98 42.47 6.25 22.20
N GLU A 99 41.85 6.84 23.22
CA GLU A 99 41.19 8.12 23.33
C GLU A 99 41.99 9.30 22.74
N SER A 100 41.36 10.16 21.93
CA SER A 100 41.51 11.63 22.04
C SER A 100 40.54 12.40 21.14
N ARG A 101 39.74 13.22 21.82
CA ARG A 101 39.58 14.68 21.67
C ARG A 101 39.23 15.28 20.29
N ALA A 102 38.08 15.95 20.31
CA ALA A 102 37.49 16.84 19.33
C ALA A 102 38.45 17.81 18.63
N LYS A 103 38.31 17.93 17.30
CA LYS A 103 38.37 19.20 16.56
C LYS A 103 37.42 19.18 15.36
N ASP A 104 36.60 20.21 15.36
CA ASP A 104 35.91 20.85 14.24
C ASP A 104 36.76 20.86 12.96
N ASN A 105 36.18 20.42 11.84
CA ASN A 105 36.70 20.66 10.50
C ASN A 105 35.57 20.52 9.46
N GLN A 106 35.21 21.65 8.88
CA GLN A 106 34.46 21.77 7.62
C GLN A 106 35.03 20.84 6.54
N VAL A 107 34.22 19.91 6.05
CA VAL A 107 34.53 19.10 4.89
C VAL A 107 33.91 19.75 3.66
N LYS A 108 34.74 20.46 2.87
CA LYS A 108 34.47 20.72 1.45
C LYS A 108 34.60 19.40 0.68
N PRO A 109 33.64 19.00 -0.17
CA PRO A 109 33.79 17.80 -0.99
C PRO A 109 34.88 18.02 -2.05
N LYS A 110 35.94 17.20 -2.01
CA LYS A 110 36.89 17.05 -3.11
C LYS A 110 36.26 16.17 -4.20
N PRO A 111 36.40 16.50 -5.49
CA PRO A 111 35.92 15.65 -6.57
C PRO A 111 36.73 14.35 -6.61
N VAL A 112 36.02 13.23 -6.55
CA VAL A 112 36.58 11.88 -6.73
C VAL A 112 37.02 11.73 -8.19
N LYS A 113 38.35 11.71 -8.42
CA LYS A 113 38.92 11.26 -9.69
C LYS A 113 38.60 9.78 -9.86
N VAL A 114 37.70 9.47 -10.79
CA VAL A 114 37.47 8.12 -11.30
C VAL A 114 38.75 7.66 -11.99
N VAL A 115 39.49 6.77 -11.34
CA VAL A 115 40.63 6.08 -11.94
C VAL A 115 40.07 5.00 -12.86
N ALA A 116 39.92 5.34 -14.14
CA ALA A 116 39.68 4.39 -15.21
C ALA A 116 40.90 3.45 -15.30
N LYS A 117 40.72 2.20 -14.87
CA LYS A 117 41.71 1.13 -15.07
C LYS A 117 41.66 0.73 -16.55
N LYS A 118 42.46 1.40 -17.38
CA LYS A 118 42.79 0.99 -18.75
C LYS A 118 43.49 -0.36 -18.68
N HIS A 119 42.86 -1.40 -19.20
CA HIS A 119 43.56 -2.63 -19.54
C HIS A 119 44.33 -2.45 -20.85
N SER A 120 45.64 -2.44 -20.65
CA SER A 120 46.76 -2.74 -21.55
C SER A 120 46.41 -3.43 -22.88
N SER A 121 46.72 -2.69 -23.96
CA SER A 121 47.23 -3.10 -25.27
C SER A 121 47.27 -4.59 -25.64
N ASN A 122 46.46 -4.94 -26.64
CA ASN A 122 46.75 -6.00 -27.62
C ASN A 122 47.95 -5.58 -28.49
N PRO A 123 48.87 -6.49 -28.83
CA PRO A 123 49.82 -6.25 -29.92
C PRO A 123 49.12 -6.52 -31.27
N SER A 124 49.21 -5.52 -32.14
CA SER A 124 49.00 -5.64 -33.58
C SER A 124 50.09 -6.54 -34.16
N ILE A 125 49.70 -7.57 -34.92
CA ILE A 125 50.59 -8.23 -35.88
C ILE A 125 49.86 -8.16 -37.21
N ASP A 126 50.39 -7.28 -38.06
CA ASP A 126 49.98 -7.12 -39.45
C ASP A 126 50.36 -8.32 -40.30
N ASN A 127 49.47 -8.56 -41.26
CA ASN A 127 49.65 -9.32 -42.48
C ASN A 127 51.00 -9.05 -43.17
N ALA A 128 51.68 -10.11 -43.59
CA ALA A 128 51.92 -10.42 -45.01
C ALA A 128 52.94 -11.56 -45.13
N SER A 129 52.57 -12.65 -45.80
CA SER A 129 53.34 -13.20 -46.92
C SER A 129 52.59 -14.41 -47.47
N ASP A 130 52.20 -14.30 -48.74
CA ASP A 130 52.00 -15.42 -49.64
C ASP A 130 53.14 -16.44 -49.51
N HIS A 131 52.79 -17.73 -49.44
CA HIS A 131 53.42 -18.73 -50.31
C HIS A 131 52.59 -20.02 -50.36
N ASP A 132 52.15 -20.35 -51.57
CA ASP A 132 51.80 -21.69 -52.02
C ASP A 132 52.87 -22.71 -51.60
N ASP A 133 52.46 -23.87 -51.10
CA ASP A 133 52.66 -25.16 -51.78
C ASP A 133 52.33 -26.32 -50.83
N ASP A 134 51.50 -27.22 -51.35
CA ASP A 134 51.52 -28.67 -51.17
C ASP A 134 52.27 -29.21 -49.94
N ARG A 135 51.49 -29.68 -48.95
CA ARG A 135 51.69 -31.01 -48.37
C ARG A 135 50.48 -31.44 -47.55
N ASP A 136 49.66 -32.25 -48.22
CA ASP A 136 48.80 -33.26 -47.63
C ASP A 136 49.59 -34.13 -46.65
N GLN A 137 49.62 -33.72 -45.38
CA GLN A 137 49.75 -34.63 -44.25
C GLN A 137 48.76 -34.18 -43.18
N GLU A 138 47.47 -34.44 -43.45
CA GLU A 138 46.47 -34.63 -42.41
C GLU A 138 46.92 -35.78 -41.50
N HIS A 139 47.83 -35.48 -40.58
CA HIS A 139 47.91 -36.21 -39.33
C HIS A 139 46.59 -35.96 -38.61
N LYS A 140 45.62 -36.84 -38.88
CA LYS A 140 44.47 -37.10 -38.00
C LYS A 140 45.04 -37.42 -36.63
N MET A 141 45.34 -36.38 -35.84
CA MET A 141 45.55 -36.54 -34.42
C MET A 141 44.27 -37.18 -33.91
N PRO A 142 44.34 -38.39 -33.32
CA PRO A 142 43.16 -39.05 -32.81
C PRO A 142 42.44 -38.10 -31.87
N PRO A 143 41.10 -37.99 -31.97
CA PRO A 143 40.33 -37.03 -31.20
C PRO A 143 40.76 -37.10 -29.73
N LEU A 144 41.33 -35.99 -29.26
CA LEU A 144 41.88 -35.85 -27.92
C LEU A 144 40.76 -36.13 -26.93
N ASN A 145 40.73 -37.37 -26.45
CA ASN A 145 39.98 -37.90 -25.32
C ASN A 145 38.53 -37.38 -25.24
N PRO A 146 37.51 -38.14 -25.70
CA PRO A 146 36.09 -37.74 -25.67
C PRO A 146 35.54 -37.47 -24.26
N ARG A 147 36.34 -37.75 -23.23
CA ARG A 147 36.09 -37.37 -21.84
C ARG A 147 36.23 -35.87 -21.60
N ILE A 148 37.20 -35.21 -22.25
CA ILE A 148 37.45 -33.78 -22.11
C ILE A 148 36.28 -32.98 -22.70
N ASP A 149 35.79 -33.37 -23.88
CA ASP A 149 34.64 -32.71 -24.51
C ASP A 149 33.37 -32.83 -23.66
N LYS A 150 33.14 -33.99 -23.05
CA LYS A 150 32.01 -34.19 -22.12
C LYS A 150 32.13 -33.34 -20.86
N GLU A 151 33.33 -33.16 -20.33
CA GLU A 151 33.57 -32.29 -19.18
C GLU A 151 33.40 -30.82 -19.55
N LEU A 152 33.86 -30.40 -20.74
CA LEU A 152 33.71 -29.05 -21.25
C LEU A 152 32.22 -28.69 -21.45
N GLU A 153 31.43 -29.63 -21.99
CA GLU A 153 29.98 -29.45 -22.14
C GLU A 153 29.26 -29.35 -20.79
N ARG A 154 29.66 -30.15 -19.80
CA ARG A 154 29.14 -30.05 -18.42
C ARG A 154 29.45 -28.69 -17.79
N TRP A 155 30.67 -28.18 -17.97
CA TRP A 155 31.04 -26.87 -17.44
C TRP A 155 30.30 -25.73 -18.15
N LYS A 156 30.11 -25.81 -19.47
CA LYS A 156 29.28 -24.86 -20.23
C LYS A 156 27.84 -24.83 -19.74
N SER A 157 27.23 -26.00 -19.53
CA SER A 157 25.87 -26.09 -18.95
C SER A 157 25.81 -25.43 -17.57
N LYS A 158 26.81 -25.69 -16.71
CA LYS A 158 26.85 -25.12 -15.36
C LYS A 158 27.03 -23.60 -15.34
N VAL A 159 27.82 -23.05 -16.26
CA VAL A 159 27.97 -21.59 -16.43
C VAL A 159 26.64 -20.98 -16.86
N LYS A 160 25.97 -21.59 -17.84
CA LYS A 160 24.66 -21.13 -18.31
C LYS A 160 23.58 -21.17 -17.21
N ASP A 161 23.58 -22.21 -16.38
CA ASP A 161 22.65 -22.32 -15.25
C ASP A 161 22.91 -21.24 -14.18
N LEU A 162 24.18 -20.93 -13.91
CA LEU A 162 24.56 -19.85 -12.99
C LEU A 162 24.20 -18.47 -13.53
N GLU A 163 24.37 -18.23 -14.84
CA GLU A 163 23.93 -17.00 -15.50
C GLU A 163 22.41 -16.83 -15.40
N ASN A 164 21.64 -17.89 -15.68
CA ASN A 164 20.19 -17.88 -15.52
C ASN A 164 19.76 -17.61 -14.06
N GLN A 165 20.45 -18.16 -13.08
CA GLN A 165 20.18 -17.90 -11.66
C GLN A 165 20.49 -16.46 -11.27
N ARG A 166 21.62 -15.91 -11.73
CA ARG A 166 21.98 -14.51 -11.54
C ARG A 166 20.91 -13.59 -12.12
N ASP A 167 20.46 -13.86 -13.34
CA ASP A 167 19.48 -13.02 -14.03
C ASP A 167 18.11 -13.07 -13.34
N LYS A 168 17.71 -14.26 -12.88
CA LYS A 168 16.48 -14.42 -12.09
C LYS A 168 16.53 -13.67 -10.76
N LEU A 169 17.65 -13.72 -10.03
CA LEU A 169 17.83 -12.97 -8.78
C LEU A 169 17.87 -11.45 -9.03
N SER A 170 18.51 -11.03 -10.14
CA SER A 170 18.53 -9.63 -10.56
C SER A 170 17.12 -9.12 -10.87
N GLN A 171 16.30 -9.92 -11.57
CA GLN A 171 14.92 -9.58 -11.87
C GLN A 171 14.07 -9.49 -10.60
N GLN A 172 14.24 -10.44 -9.67
CA GLN A 172 13.56 -10.40 -8.37
C GLN A 172 13.92 -9.17 -7.54
N LEU A 173 15.20 -8.77 -7.56
CA LEU A 173 15.62 -7.53 -6.90
C LEU A 173 14.98 -6.30 -7.52
N GLU A 174 14.95 -6.22 -8.85
CA GLU A 174 14.31 -5.11 -9.59
C GLU A 174 12.80 -5.05 -9.31
N GLU A 175 12.10 -6.18 -9.31
CA GLU A 175 10.68 -6.26 -8.92
C GLU A 175 10.47 -5.80 -7.46
N LEU A 176 11.37 -6.18 -6.54
CA LEU A 176 11.31 -5.75 -5.14
C LEU A 176 11.57 -4.24 -5.00
N PHE A 177 12.46 -3.67 -5.82
CA PHE A 177 12.67 -2.22 -5.87
C PHE A 177 11.47 -1.49 -6.46
N GLN A 178 10.77 -2.06 -7.44
CA GLN A 178 9.53 -1.49 -7.98
C GLN A 178 8.39 -1.55 -6.97
N VAL A 179 8.22 -2.65 -6.24
CA VAL A 179 7.24 -2.76 -5.14
C VAL A 179 7.56 -1.78 -4.01
N ARG A 180 8.83 -1.41 -3.83
CA ARG A 180 9.26 -0.46 -2.79
C ARG A 180 9.01 1.00 -3.14
N LYS A 181 8.69 1.34 -4.40
CA LYS A 181 8.01 2.60 -4.72
C LYS A 181 6.59 2.50 -4.18
N THR A 182 6.48 2.59 -2.86
CA THR A 182 5.21 2.51 -2.16
C THR A 182 4.35 3.70 -2.57
N ASP A 183 3.03 3.52 -2.54
CA ASP A 183 2.07 4.59 -2.86
C ASP A 183 2.34 5.88 -2.05
N ALA A 184 2.96 5.77 -0.88
CA ALA A 184 3.39 6.91 -0.08
C ALA A 184 4.55 7.71 -0.72
N GLU A 185 5.53 7.04 -1.34
CA GLU A 185 6.60 7.71 -2.09
C GLU A 185 6.04 8.37 -3.35
N GLN A 186 5.12 7.70 -4.04
CA GLN A 186 4.45 8.27 -5.21
C GLN A 186 3.55 9.46 -4.84
N ALA A 187 2.81 9.39 -3.74
CA ALA A 187 2.04 10.51 -3.21
C ALA A 187 2.92 11.69 -2.80
N LEU A 188 4.12 11.43 -2.28
CA LEU A 188 5.09 12.47 -1.95
C LEU A 188 5.66 13.13 -3.21
N ASP A 189 5.98 12.35 -4.25
CA ASP A 189 6.40 12.87 -5.56
C ASP A 189 5.29 13.72 -6.20
N ASP A 190 4.04 13.26 -6.19
CA ASP A 190 2.88 13.99 -6.71
C ASP A 190 2.64 15.30 -5.93
N LEU A 191 2.75 15.26 -4.60
CA LEU A 191 2.65 16.46 -3.76
C LEU A 191 3.77 17.45 -4.06
N THR A 192 4.99 16.96 -4.27
CA THR A 192 6.16 17.79 -4.62
C THR A 192 5.96 18.45 -5.98
N ALA A 193 5.45 17.70 -6.97
CA ALA A 193 5.11 18.23 -8.30
C ALA A 193 4.02 19.31 -8.24
N LEU A 194 3.00 19.14 -7.38
CA LEU A 194 1.96 20.16 -7.15
C LEU A 194 2.53 21.45 -6.55
N TYR A 195 3.42 21.35 -5.56
CA TYR A 195 4.06 22.53 -4.96
C TYR A 195 4.97 23.25 -5.95
N GLU A 196 5.75 22.53 -6.76
CA GLU A 196 6.58 23.13 -7.80
C GLU A 196 5.73 23.88 -8.83
N ASN A 197 4.61 23.30 -9.28
CA ASN A 197 3.70 23.96 -10.22
C ASN A 197 3.06 25.21 -9.62
N ARG A 198 2.67 25.17 -8.35
CA ARG A 198 2.16 26.35 -7.63
C ARG A 198 3.23 27.43 -7.53
N SER A 199 4.47 27.08 -7.20
CA SER A 199 5.60 28.03 -7.13
C SER A 199 5.83 28.70 -8.48
N LYS A 200 5.90 27.92 -9.57
CA LYS A 200 6.06 28.42 -10.95
C LYS A 200 4.93 29.39 -11.34
N THR A 201 3.70 29.07 -10.94
CA THR A 201 2.53 29.94 -11.21
C THR A 201 2.61 31.26 -10.44
N GLN A 202 3.03 31.22 -9.17
CA GLN A 202 3.23 32.42 -8.36
C GLN A 202 4.37 33.28 -8.89
N GLU A 203 5.49 32.68 -9.29
CA GLU A 203 6.63 33.38 -9.92
C GLU A 203 6.21 34.05 -11.24
N SER A 204 5.42 33.36 -12.06
CA SER A 204 4.85 33.92 -13.30
C SER A 204 3.95 35.13 -13.02
N LEU A 205 3.08 35.05 -12.01
CA LEU A 205 2.22 36.16 -11.61
C LEU A 205 3.03 37.36 -11.10
N ILE A 206 4.04 37.12 -10.26
CA ILE A 206 4.94 38.17 -9.76
C ILE A 206 5.66 38.83 -10.94
N SER A 207 6.17 38.03 -11.88
CA SER A 207 6.83 38.55 -13.08
C SER A 207 5.88 39.41 -13.94
N ALA A 208 4.64 38.98 -14.13
CA ALA A 208 3.62 39.74 -14.86
C ALA A 208 3.28 41.06 -14.17
N LEU A 209 3.09 41.06 -12.84
CA LEU A 209 2.84 42.28 -12.07
C LEU A 209 4.04 43.23 -12.09
N GLN A 210 5.27 42.71 -12.00
CA GLN A 210 6.49 43.50 -12.13
C GLN A 210 6.61 44.10 -13.54
N ALA A 211 6.24 43.37 -14.58
CA ALA A 211 6.20 43.88 -15.95
C ALA A 211 5.16 45.00 -16.11
N GLN A 212 3.98 44.85 -15.50
CA GLN A 212 2.96 45.92 -15.47
C GLN A 212 3.47 47.17 -14.74
N LEU A 213 4.09 47.03 -13.57
CA LEU A 213 4.69 48.15 -12.83
C LEU A 213 5.81 48.83 -13.63
N ALA A 214 6.69 48.06 -14.26
CA ALA A 214 7.74 48.59 -15.12
C ALA A 214 7.16 49.38 -16.31
N SER A 215 6.07 48.88 -16.91
CA SER A 215 5.36 49.55 -18.01
C SER A 215 4.65 50.85 -17.61
N GLN A 216 4.25 50.99 -16.33
CA GLN A 216 3.63 52.22 -15.80
C GLN A 216 4.65 53.23 -15.27
N SER A 217 5.87 52.78 -14.92
CA SER A 217 6.96 53.64 -14.46
C SER A 217 7.36 54.84 -15.36
N PRO A 218 7.25 54.81 -16.72
CA PRO A 218 7.54 56.00 -17.53
C PRO A 218 6.60 57.19 -17.27
N PHE A 219 5.43 56.97 -16.65
CA PHE A 219 4.52 58.05 -16.27
C PHE A 219 5.05 58.87 -15.07
N PHE A 220 5.94 58.31 -14.26
CA PHE A 220 6.52 58.99 -13.08
C PHE A 220 7.89 59.65 -13.34
N ARG A 221 8.47 59.49 -14.55
CA ARG A 221 9.82 60.00 -14.86
C ARG A 221 9.85 61.26 -15.74
N THR A 222 8.70 61.82 -16.14
CA THR A 222 8.65 62.96 -17.07
C THR A 222 8.50 64.34 -16.42
N SER A 223 8.57 64.46 -15.09
CA SER A 223 8.47 65.77 -14.41
C SER A 223 9.79 66.45 -14.03
N GLU A 224 10.95 65.80 -14.24
CA GLU A 224 12.27 66.37 -13.89
C GLU A 224 13.21 66.42 -15.10
N SER A 225 12.94 67.30 -16.04
CA SER A 225 13.98 67.82 -16.93
C SER A 225 13.62 69.22 -17.41
N GLU A 226 14.21 70.20 -16.72
CA GLU A 226 14.94 71.37 -17.26
C GLU A 226 14.64 72.67 -16.48
N PRO A 227 15.56 73.08 -15.59
CA PRO A 227 15.68 74.48 -15.23
C PRO A 227 16.52 75.20 -16.31
N ASN A 228 15.97 76.33 -16.80
CA ASN A 228 16.65 77.39 -17.58
C ASN A 228 16.53 77.33 -19.11
N SER A 229 15.47 77.96 -19.64
CA SER A 229 15.62 78.77 -20.86
C SER A 229 14.52 79.83 -20.97
N SER A 230 14.97 81.08 -20.78
CA SER A 230 14.43 82.37 -21.21
C SER A 230 13.12 82.45 -22.02
N LYS A 231 12.18 83.20 -21.44
CA LYS A 231 11.49 84.38 -22.03
C LYS A 231 10.98 84.22 -23.47
N SER A 232 9.73 83.78 -23.61
CA SER A 232 8.93 84.05 -24.81
C SER A 232 7.56 84.62 -24.41
N THR A 233 7.30 85.81 -24.92
CA THR A 233 6.08 86.60 -24.75
C THR A 233 5.16 86.32 -25.93
N HIS A 234 4.01 85.68 -25.69
CA HIS A 234 2.67 86.00 -26.23
C HIS A 234 1.73 84.77 -26.17
N PRO A 235 0.44 84.97 -25.83
CA PRO A 235 -0.54 83.90 -25.72
C PRO A 235 -1.36 83.75 -27.02
N PRO A 236 -1.82 82.54 -27.35
CA PRO A 236 -3.11 82.35 -27.99
C PRO A 236 -4.15 81.92 -26.94
N PRO A 237 -5.37 82.47 -26.98
CA PRO A 237 -6.48 82.01 -26.18
C PRO A 237 -7.11 80.76 -26.84
N ASN A 238 -7.97 80.07 -26.10
CA ASN A 238 -8.89 79.03 -26.59
C ASN A 238 -8.31 77.59 -26.62
N SER A 239 -8.05 77.01 -25.46
CA SER A 239 -8.36 75.58 -25.30
C SER A 239 -8.77 75.32 -23.85
N THR A 240 -10.03 74.95 -23.70
CA THR A 240 -10.73 74.62 -22.46
C THR A 240 -10.04 73.46 -21.75
N ALA A 241 -9.14 73.81 -20.83
CA ALA A 241 -8.68 72.93 -19.77
C ALA A 241 -9.73 72.90 -18.66
N SER A 242 -10.38 71.75 -18.46
CA SER A 242 -10.81 71.32 -17.12
C SER A 242 -9.81 70.29 -16.57
N ALA A 243 -8.51 70.53 -16.79
CA ALA A 243 -7.46 69.98 -15.94
C ALA A 243 -7.31 71.00 -14.80
N ILE A 244 -8.23 70.96 -13.85
CA ILE A 244 -8.05 71.62 -12.56
C ILE A 244 -6.83 70.90 -11.95
N PRO A 245 -5.67 71.54 -11.80
CA PRO A 245 -4.68 71.01 -10.88
C PRO A 245 -5.40 71.04 -9.53
N ASN A 246 -5.87 69.89 -9.06
CA ASN A 246 -6.26 69.72 -7.66
C ASN A 246 -4.98 70.01 -6.87
N PHE A 247 -4.74 71.29 -6.58
CA PHE A 247 -3.89 71.70 -5.50
C PHE A 247 -4.46 70.96 -4.30
N LEU A 248 -3.81 69.85 -3.92
CA LEU A 248 -4.09 69.17 -2.68
C LEU A 248 -4.07 70.28 -1.63
N THR A 249 -5.26 70.62 -1.15
CA THR A 249 -5.38 71.57 -0.06
C THR A 249 -4.56 71.00 1.09
N ARG A 250 -3.89 71.85 1.86
CA ARG A 250 -3.06 71.42 2.99
C ARG A 250 -3.78 70.40 3.90
N ALA A 251 -5.10 70.53 4.03
CA ALA A 251 -5.96 69.57 4.72
C ALA A 251 -5.97 68.15 4.08
N THR A 252 -6.00 68.03 2.76
CA THR A 252 -5.90 66.73 2.07
C THR A 252 -4.52 66.10 2.21
N ALA A 253 -3.45 66.89 2.20
CA ALA A 253 -2.08 66.39 2.42
C ALA A 253 -1.88 65.93 3.87
N ASP A 254 -2.39 66.70 4.85
CA ASP A 254 -2.33 66.32 6.27
C ASP A 254 -3.17 65.04 6.54
N ALA A 255 -4.34 64.89 5.90
CA ALA A 255 -5.16 63.68 6.00
C ALA A 255 -4.47 62.44 5.40
N GLU A 256 -3.85 62.58 4.22
CA GLU A 256 -3.07 61.51 3.59
C GLU A 256 -1.86 61.13 4.44
N GLN A 257 -1.17 62.12 5.03
CA GLN A 257 -0.06 61.86 5.95
C GLN A 257 -0.51 61.07 7.19
N HIS A 258 -1.67 61.39 7.76
CA HIS A 258 -2.22 60.61 8.88
C HIS A 258 -2.58 59.19 8.46
N MET A 259 -3.22 59.00 7.30
CA MET A 259 -3.53 57.67 6.77
C MET A 259 -2.26 56.82 6.56
N LEU A 260 -1.20 57.42 5.99
CA LEU A 260 0.08 56.73 5.81
C LEU A 260 0.74 56.37 7.14
N GLN A 261 0.62 57.22 8.16
CA GLN A 261 1.12 56.92 9.51
C GLN A 261 0.34 55.75 10.13
N ASP A 262 -0.97 55.72 10.00
CA ASP A 262 -1.81 54.62 10.49
C ASP A 262 -1.52 53.31 9.75
N GLU A 263 -1.33 53.37 8.44
CA GLU A 263 -0.93 52.20 7.64
C GLU A 263 0.46 51.69 8.02
N LEU A 264 1.41 52.59 8.29
CA LEU A 264 2.75 52.20 8.77
C LEU A 264 2.69 51.53 10.14
N VAL A 265 1.84 52.03 11.06
CA VAL A 265 1.62 51.39 12.36
C VAL A 265 1.01 50.01 12.18
N ARG A 266 -0.03 49.88 11.36
CA ARG A 266 -0.68 48.59 11.05
C ARG A 266 0.31 47.59 10.43
N LEU A 267 1.07 48.00 9.43
CA LEU A 267 2.08 47.14 8.79
C LEU A 267 3.18 46.72 9.77
N LYS A 268 3.59 47.60 10.68
CA LYS A 268 4.56 47.28 11.73
C LYS A 268 4.03 46.22 12.69
N ASP A 269 2.76 46.32 13.08
CA ASP A 269 2.11 45.33 13.93
C ASP A 269 1.93 43.99 13.21
N ASP A 270 1.56 43.99 11.94
CA ASP A 270 1.48 42.79 11.09
C ASP A 270 2.84 42.10 10.94
N VAL A 271 3.91 42.87 10.72
CA VAL A 271 5.29 42.35 10.64
C VAL A 271 5.69 41.73 11.97
N LYS A 272 5.35 42.38 13.09
CA LYS A 272 5.63 41.84 14.44
C LYS A 272 4.86 40.56 14.71
N ALA A 273 3.58 40.49 14.33
CA ALA A 273 2.75 39.30 14.47
C ALA A 273 3.28 38.13 13.61
N LYS A 274 3.64 38.39 12.35
CA LYS A 274 4.26 37.38 11.47
C LYS A 274 5.61 36.92 11.98
N ALA A 275 6.45 37.82 12.50
CA ALA A 275 7.75 37.46 13.09
C ALA A 275 7.56 36.56 14.33
N ALA A 276 6.56 36.81 15.16
CA ALA A 276 6.24 35.95 16.30
C ALA A 276 5.77 34.56 15.84
N LEU A 277 4.95 34.49 14.79
CA LEU A 277 4.47 33.23 14.21
C LEU A 277 5.61 32.42 13.58
N VAL A 278 6.52 33.06 12.86
CA VAL A 278 7.72 32.42 12.30
C VAL A 278 8.58 31.84 13.41
N LYS A 279 8.82 32.61 14.47
CA LYS A 279 9.61 32.16 15.63
C LYS A 279 8.98 30.92 16.31
N GLU A 280 7.66 30.88 16.45
CA GLU A 280 6.97 29.71 17.02
C GLU A 280 7.07 28.48 16.10
N ARG A 281 6.95 28.68 14.78
CA ARG A 281 7.13 27.59 13.81
C ARG A 281 8.57 27.05 13.81
N GLU A 282 9.57 27.93 13.86
CA GLU A 282 10.98 27.52 13.97
C GLU A 282 11.23 26.72 15.24
N ARG A 283 10.67 27.15 16.38
CA ARG A 283 10.72 26.39 17.63
C ARG A 283 10.10 25.00 17.45
N ARG A 284 8.93 24.91 16.81
CA ARG A 284 8.26 23.61 16.58
C ARG A 284 9.06 22.69 15.66
N ILE A 285 9.72 23.25 14.64
CA ILE A 285 10.62 22.48 13.76
C ILE A 285 11.76 21.87 14.58
N VAL A 286 12.42 22.66 15.43
CA VAL A 286 13.52 22.16 16.28
C VAL A 286 13.03 21.05 17.24
N GLU A 287 11.85 21.20 17.84
CA GLU A 287 11.25 20.16 18.69
C GLU A 287 10.99 18.85 17.91
N LEU A 288 10.46 18.94 16.70
CA LEU A 288 10.19 17.77 15.84
C LEU A 288 11.48 17.12 15.35
N GLU A 289 12.48 17.90 14.95
CA GLU A 289 13.80 17.39 14.56
C GLU A 289 14.47 16.64 15.72
N GLN A 290 14.33 17.15 16.95
CA GLN A 290 14.83 16.46 18.14
C GLN A 290 14.06 15.15 18.37
N SER A 291 12.74 15.15 18.26
CA SER A 291 11.92 13.93 18.39
C SER A 291 12.30 12.88 17.35
N VAL A 292 12.56 13.26 16.10
CA VAL A 292 13.02 12.34 15.05
C VAL A 292 14.40 11.75 15.39
N LYS A 293 15.32 12.55 15.94
CA LYS A 293 16.62 12.05 16.41
C LYS A 293 16.46 11.04 17.54
N ASP A 294 15.60 11.33 18.52
CA ASP A 294 15.36 10.46 19.66
C ASP A 294 14.76 9.11 19.22
N VAL A 295 13.77 9.12 18.33
CA VAL A 295 13.16 7.90 17.77
C VAL A 295 14.18 7.09 16.94
N ARG A 296 15.06 7.75 16.19
CA ARG A 296 16.14 7.06 15.47
C ARG A 296 17.12 6.37 16.43
N ILE A 297 17.49 7.04 17.52
CA ILE A 297 18.34 6.46 18.56
C ILE A 297 17.66 5.25 19.21
N GLU A 298 16.36 5.34 19.51
CA GLU A 298 15.58 4.23 20.07
C GLU A 298 15.48 3.05 19.09
N LEU A 299 15.23 3.32 17.81
CA LEU A 299 15.21 2.30 16.75
C LEU A 299 16.57 1.61 16.62
N ASP A 300 17.67 2.35 16.60
CA ASP A 300 19.02 1.79 16.52
C ASP A 300 19.35 0.96 17.77
N ALA A 301 18.90 1.39 18.95
CA ALA A 301 19.03 0.64 20.19
C ALA A 301 18.24 -0.68 20.15
N GLU A 302 17.02 -0.68 19.62
CA GLU A 302 16.20 -1.90 19.48
C GLU A 302 16.75 -2.84 18.38
N ILE A 303 17.31 -2.29 17.29
CA ILE A 303 18.06 -3.08 16.29
C ILE A 303 19.30 -3.71 16.92
N ALA A 304 20.05 -2.98 17.74
CA ALA A 304 21.21 -3.53 18.44
C ALA A 304 20.80 -4.63 19.44
N ARG A 305 19.72 -4.42 20.18
CA ARG A 305 19.16 -5.38 21.13
C ARG A 305 18.67 -6.66 20.43
N SER A 306 17.92 -6.52 19.33
CA SER A 306 17.44 -7.67 18.54
C SER A 306 18.60 -8.44 17.91
N LYS A 307 19.64 -7.74 17.41
CA LYS A 307 20.88 -8.39 16.95
C LYS A 307 21.59 -9.14 18.07
N GLU A 308 21.67 -8.58 19.28
CA GLU A 308 22.25 -9.28 20.43
C GLU A 308 21.45 -10.55 20.76
N LEU A 309 20.11 -10.46 20.79
CA LEU A 309 19.23 -11.60 21.05
C LEU A 309 19.37 -12.69 19.99
N LEU A 310 19.40 -12.32 18.70
CA LEU A 310 19.62 -13.24 17.59
C LEU A 310 20.99 -13.93 17.68
N SER A 311 22.03 -13.20 18.10
CA SER A 311 23.38 -13.77 18.25
C SER A 311 23.51 -14.76 19.41
N ARG A 312 22.64 -14.66 20.43
CA ARG A 312 22.63 -15.56 21.60
C ARG A 312 21.80 -16.82 21.39
N GLN A 313 20.92 -16.85 20.39
CA GLN A 313 20.10 -18.02 20.13
C GLN A 313 20.93 -19.04 19.33
N PRO A 314 21.19 -20.26 19.85
CA PRO A 314 21.84 -21.29 19.05
C PRO A 314 21.00 -21.55 17.78
N PRO A 315 21.63 -21.90 16.65
CA PRO A 315 20.94 -22.10 15.37
C PRO A 315 19.94 -23.24 15.52
N SER A 316 18.70 -22.88 15.85
CA SER A 316 17.56 -23.77 15.82
C SER A 316 16.97 -23.67 14.42
N HIS A 317 17.15 -24.75 13.67
CA HIS A 317 16.48 -24.96 12.40
C HIS A 317 14.96 -24.98 12.62
N SER A 318 14.29 -23.85 12.39
CA SER A 318 12.88 -23.83 11.97
C SER A 318 12.48 -22.42 11.56
N HIS A 319 12.12 -22.28 10.29
CA HIS A 319 11.50 -21.10 9.73
C HIS A 319 10.13 -20.82 10.40
N HIS A 320 9.74 -19.54 10.44
CA HIS A 320 8.41 -19.00 10.76
C HIS A 320 8.00 -18.81 12.23
N SER A 321 8.74 -18.00 12.98
CA SER A 321 8.24 -17.38 14.22
C SER A 321 7.52 -16.04 13.97
N ARG A 322 6.27 -16.13 13.50
CA ARG A 322 5.24 -15.09 13.74
C ARG A 322 4.04 -15.67 14.53
N ALA A 323 4.29 -16.77 15.26
CA ALA A 323 3.27 -17.77 15.62
C ALA A 323 2.75 -17.74 17.07
N ASP A 324 3.18 -16.84 17.95
CA ASP A 324 2.73 -16.93 19.35
C ASP A 324 1.32 -16.36 19.59
N SER A 325 0.87 -15.36 18.84
CA SER A 325 -0.53 -14.91 18.86
C SER A 325 -1.43 -15.77 17.98
N ASP A 326 -0.87 -16.54 17.07
CA ASP A 326 -1.61 -17.23 16.00
C ASP A 326 -2.14 -18.60 16.43
N THR A 327 -1.47 -19.29 17.36
CA THR A 327 -1.92 -20.63 17.80
C THR A 327 -3.35 -20.66 18.35
N LYS A 328 -3.75 -19.64 19.11
CA LYS A 328 -5.14 -19.54 19.62
C LYS A 328 -6.14 -19.26 18.51
N HIS A 329 -5.76 -18.41 17.55
CA HIS A 329 -6.61 -18.07 16.40
C HIS A 329 -6.75 -19.27 15.47
N ALA A 330 -5.68 -20.00 15.18
CA ALA A 330 -5.68 -21.22 14.38
C ALA A 330 -6.59 -22.30 14.99
N VAL A 331 -6.57 -22.51 16.30
CA VAL A 331 -7.48 -23.46 16.98
C VAL A 331 -8.94 -23.01 16.87
N ALA A 332 -9.21 -21.72 17.03
CA ALA A 332 -10.56 -21.19 16.88
C ALA A 332 -11.06 -21.30 15.43
N ILE A 333 -10.22 -20.97 14.45
CA ILE A 333 -10.52 -21.11 13.02
C ILE A 333 -10.88 -22.57 12.70
N ARG A 334 -10.04 -23.52 13.13
CA ARG A 334 -10.31 -24.95 12.95
C ARG A 334 -11.62 -25.39 13.58
N PHE A 335 -11.93 -24.91 14.78
CA PHE A 335 -13.20 -25.19 15.43
C PHE A 335 -14.40 -24.70 14.60
N TYR A 336 -14.32 -23.51 14.01
CA TYR A 336 -15.38 -23.00 13.14
C TYR A 336 -15.47 -23.78 11.81
N GLU A 337 -14.34 -24.18 11.24
CA GLU A 337 -14.28 -25.02 10.04
C GLU A 337 -14.99 -26.36 10.28
N ASP A 338 -14.64 -27.05 11.39
CA ASP A 338 -15.23 -28.34 11.77
C ASP A 338 -16.74 -28.23 12.08
N PHE A 339 -17.20 -27.10 12.64
CA PHE A 339 -18.60 -26.93 13.02
C PHE A 339 -19.52 -26.48 11.87
N SER A 340 -18.99 -25.71 10.93
CA SER A 340 -19.78 -25.12 9.84
C SER A 340 -19.61 -25.83 8.50
N ASN A 341 -18.64 -26.75 8.40
CA ASN A 341 -18.17 -27.34 7.14
C ASN A 341 -17.79 -26.29 6.07
N LEU A 342 -17.41 -25.09 6.52
CA LEU A 342 -17.00 -23.97 5.68
C LEU A 342 -15.53 -23.68 5.90
N LEU A 343 -14.71 -23.89 4.87
CA LEU A 343 -13.28 -23.63 4.88
C LEU A 343 -12.97 -22.29 4.20
N ILE A 344 -12.19 -21.42 4.86
CA ILE A 344 -11.70 -20.17 4.27
C ILE A 344 -10.32 -20.41 3.66
N LEU A 345 -10.25 -20.52 2.34
CA LEU A 345 -9.02 -20.83 1.59
C LEU A 345 -8.08 -19.63 1.46
N SER A 346 -8.64 -18.44 1.28
CA SER A 346 -7.86 -17.21 1.06
C SER A 346 -8.63 -15.98 1.50
N ILE A 347 -7.91 -15.00 2.05
CA ILE A 347 -8.41 -13.68 2.38
C ILE A 347 -7.56 -12.67 1.62
N LYS A 348 -8.19 -11.81 0.83
CA LYS A 348 -7.53 -10.72 0.10
C LYS A 348 -8.18 -9.40 0.48
N PHE A 349 -7.36 -8.39 0.75
CA PHE A 349 -7.79 -7.02 0.96
C PHE A 349 -7.60 -6.28 -0.36
N GLU A 350 -8.69 -5.78 -0.94
CA GLU A 350 -8.68 -5.03 -2.19
C GLU A 350 -8.86 -3.55 -1.85
N GLN A 351 -7.78 -2.78 -1.96
CA GLN A 351 -7.76 -1.38 -1.58
C GLN A 351 -8.61 -0.54 -2.55
N ARG A 352 -9.59 0.17 -2.02
CA ARG A 352 -10.57 0.94 -2.81
C ARG A 352 -10.42 2.44 -2.59
N GLY A 353 -9.24 2.98 -2.93
CA GLY A 353 -8.99 4.42 -2.86
C GLY A 353 -9.24 5.01 -1.46
N ASN A 354 -10.15 5.99 -1.37
CA ASN A 354 -10.51 6.68 -0.12
C ASN A 354 -11.58 5.95 0.73
N VAL A 355 -12.04 4.76 0.32
CA VAL A 355 -13.08 3.98 1.02
C VAL A 355 -12.43 2.84 1.81
N GLU A 356 -13.12 2.30 2.82
CA GLU A 356 -12.71 1.04 3.48
C GLU A 356 -12.36 -0.04 2.44
N ASP A 357 -11.28 -0.78 2.69
CA ASP A 357 -10.83 -1.86 1.82
C ASP A 357 -11.91 -2.95 1.70
N ASP A 358 -12.15 -3.40 0.46
CA ASP A 358 -13.04 -4.54 0.23
C ASP A 358 -12.34 -5.83 0.69
N ILE A 359 -13.06 -6.68 1.40
CA ILE A 359 -12.51 -7.96 1.88
C ILE A 359 -13.06 -9.08 1.02
N LEU A 360 -12.19 -9.77 0.30
CA LEU A 360 -12.52 -10.91 -0.54
C LEU A 360 -12.12 -12.21 0.15
N TYR A 361 -13.12 -13.00 0.52
CA TYR A 361 -12.97 -14.36 1.04
C TYR A 361 -13.15 -15.35 -0.11
N THR A 362 -12.22 -16.29 -0.25
CA THR A 362 -12.42 -17.49 -1.08
C THR A 362 -12.74 -18.64 -0.14
N CYS A 363 -13.92 -19.21 -0.28
CA CYS A 363 -14.46 -20.22 0.63
C CYS A 363 -14.76 -21.52 -0.12
N MET A 364 -14.71 -22.62 0.61
CA MET A 364 -15.15 -23.94 0.15
C MET A 364 -16.11 -24.50 1.19
N TYR A 365 -17.29 -24.91 0.74
CA TYR A 365 -18.28 -25.56 1.59
C TYR A 365 -18.40 -27.03 1.22
N THR A 366 -18.33 -27.90 2.22
CA THR A 366 -18.42 -29.35 2.06
C THR A 366 -19.72 -29.86 2.68
N HIS A 367 -20.54 -30.53 1.88
CA HIS A 367 -21.69 -31.28 2.38
C HIS A 367 -21.35 -32.76 2.41
N ILE A 368 -21.64 -33.41 3.53
CA ILE A 368 -21.43 -34.85 3.72
C ILE A 368 -22.82 -35.48 3.80
N ALA A 369 -23.22 -36.15 2.73
CA ALA A 369 -24.48 -36.89 2.70
C ALA A 369 -24.21 -38.36 3.05
N THR A 370 -24.97 -38.89 4.00
CA THR A 370 -24.98 -40.33 4.29
C THR A 370 -26.09 -40.97 3.48
N MET A 371 -25.71 -41.78 2.49
CA MET A 371 -26.67 -42.56 1.71
C MET A 371 -26.67 -43.99 2.24
N THR A 372 -27.84 -44.50 2.59
CA THR A 372 -28.04 -45.93 2.88
C THR A 372 -28.27 -46.66 1.57
N ASP A 373 -27.31 -47.43 1.10
CA ASP A 373 -27.56 -48.28 -0.07
C ASP A 373 -28.63 -49.34 0.30
N ASP A 374 -29.78 -49.28 -0.38
CA ASP A 374 -30.95 -50.12 -0.05
C ASP A 374 -30.66 -51.60 -0.28
N GLU A 375 -29.66 -51.92 -1.12
CA GLU A 375 -29.28 -53.31 -1.41
C GLU A 375 -28.28 -53.89 -0.40
N THR A 376 -27.39 -53.07 0.17
CA THR A 376 -26.29 -53.57 1.01
C THR A 376 -26.38 -53.15 2.48
N GLU A 377 -27.35 -52.31 2.86
CA GLU A 377 -27.45 -51.66 4.19
C GLU A 377 -26.16 -50.94 4.62
N ALA A 378 -25.23 -50.73 3.69
CA ALA A 378 -23.96 -50.07 3.94
C ALA A 378 -24.16 -48.56 3.89
N TRP A 379 -23.64 -47.88 4.91
CA TRP A 379 -23.61 -46.42 4.96
C TRP A 379 -22.47 -45.92 4.07
N GLU A 380 -22.78 -45.42 2.88
CA GLU A 380 -21.81 -44.74 2.03
C GLU A 380 -21.84 -43.23 2.33
N GLN A 381 -20.68 -42.65 2.62
CA GLN A 381 -20.53 -41.21 2.80
C GLN A 381 -20.14 -40.58 1.47
N VAL A 382 -21.05 -39.78 0.92
CA VAL A 382 -20.82 -39.02 -0.30
C VAL A 382 -20.47 -37.58 0.06
N GLU A 383 -19.21 -37.22 -0.13
CA GLU A 383 -18.72 -35.86 0.07
C GLU A 383 -18.86 -35.04 -1.20
N LYS A 384 -19.42 -33.84 -1.07
CA LYS A 384 -19.61 -32.92 -2.19
C LYS A 384 -19.24 -31.52 -1.78
N THR A 385 -18.51 -30.85 -2.65
CA THR A 385 -17.93 -29.54 -2.36
C THR A 385 -18.34 -28.51 -3.39
N ILE A 386 -18.55 -27.27 -2.92
CA ILE A 386 -18.69 -26.10 -3.78
C ILE A 386 -17.70 -25.03 -3.33
N THR A 387 -17.06 -24.40 -4.31
CA THR A 387 -16.12 -23.30 -4.07
C THR A 387 -16.79 -22.00 -4.49
N PHE A 388 -16.63 -20.94 -3.71
CA PHE A 388 -17.20 -19.63 -4.02
C PHE A 388 -16.39 -18.52 -3.39
N SER A 389 -16.61 -17.29 -3.85
CA SER A 389 -16.05 -16.10 -3.21
C SER A 389 -17.14 -15.24 -2.59
N LEU A 390 -16.84 -14.68 -1.41
CA LEU A 390 -17.63 -13.66 -0.74
C LEU A 390 -16.84 -12.36 -0.70
N ARG A 391 -17.34 -11.31 -1.34
CA ARG A 391 -16.74 -9.96 -1.27
C ARG A 391 -17.58 -9.09 -0.35
N VAL A 392 -17.01 -8.67 0.78
CA VAL A 392 -17.62 -7.70 1.68
C VAL A 392 -17.27 -6.31 1.17
N CYS A 393 -18.29 -5.57 0.73
CA CYS A 393 -18.14 -4.22 0.20
C CYS A 393 -18.94 -3.24 1.06
N THR A 394 -18.40 -2.04 1.23
CA THR A 394 -19.15 -0.91 1.80
C THR A 394 -19.70 -0.09 0.64
N ASP A 395 -21.01 -0.16 0.41
CA ASP A 395 -21.66 0.64 -0.64
C ASP A 395 -21.71 2.11 -0.19
N LEU A 396 -21.17 2.99 -1.03
CA LEU A 396 -21.33 4.44 -0.88
C LEU A 396 -22.74 4.82 -1.35
N SER A 397 -23.76 4.42 -0.61
CA SER A 397 -25.11 4.94 -0.81
C SER A 397 -25.17 6.36 -0.23
N GLU A 398 -25.95 7.24 -0.86
CA GLU A 398 -26.21 8.60 -0.35
C GLU A 398 -27.02 8.59 0.96
N GLU A 399 -27.64 7.46 1.29
CA GLU A 399 -28.31 7.28 2.57
C GLU A 399 -27.28 7.13 3.71
N PRO A 400 -27.50 7.80 4.86
CA PRO A 400 -26.54 7.87 5.96
C PRO A 400 -26.24 6.52 6.64
N GLU A 401 -26.96 5.46 6.27
CA GLU A 401 -26.67 4.10 6.71
C GLU A 401 -25.86 3.36 5.63
N LEU A 402 -24.54 3.44 5.75
CA LEU A 402 -23.59 2.63 4.98
C LEU A 402 -23.77 1.14 5.33
N ALA A 403 -24.78 0.51 4.74
CA ALA A 403 -25.06 -0.91 4.95
C ALA A 403 -24.01 -1.75 4.21
N ARG A 404 -23.14 -2.43 4.97
CA ARG A 404 -22.20 -3.41 4.39
C ARG A 404 -22.97 -4.49 3.64
N ARG A 405 -22.54 -4.78 2.40
CA ARG A 405 -23.10 -5.84 1.56
C ARG A 405 -22.08 -6.92 1.32
N VAL A 406 -22.57 -8.14 1.11
CA VAL A 406 -21.78 -9.30 0.76
C VAL A 406 -22.19 -9.74 -0.64
N LYS A 407 -21.24 -9.76 -1.57
CA LYS A 407 -21.41 -10.27 -2.92
C LYS A 407 -20.90 -11.71 -3.00
N TYR A 408 -21.82 -12.63 -3.28
CA TYR A 408 -21.55 -14.03 -3.56
C TYR A 408 -21.21 -14.22 -5.03
N THR A 409 -20.19 -15.01 -5.33
CA THR A 409 -19.87 -15.42 -6.71
C THR A 409 -19.39 -16.88 -6.68
N PRO A 410 -20.12 -17.81 -7.32
CA PRO A 410 -19.71 -19.21 -7.36
C PRO A 410 -18.43 -19.35 -8.21
N LEU A 411 -17.55 -20.26 -7.81
CA LEU A 411 -16.28 -20.54 -8.48
C LEU A 411 -16.27 -21.99 -8.95
N GLU A 412 -15.57 -22.24 -10.06
CA GLU A 412 -15.35 -23.60 -10.59
C GLU A 412 -16.63 -24.38 -10.91
N LEU A 413 -17.74 -23.69 -11.20
CA LEU A 413 -18.99 -24.36 -11.59
C LEU A 413 -18.77 -25.26 -12.80
N ASP A 414 -17.93 -24.86 -13.75
CA ASP A 414 -17.57 -25.61 -14.95
C ASP A 414 -17.07 -27.04 -14.68
N LYS A 415 -16.52 -27.31 -13.48
CA LYS A 415 -16.05 -28.66 -13.09
C LYS A 415 -17.17 -29.56 -12.54
N LEU A 416 -18.34 -29.00 -12.26
CA LEU A 416 -19.51 -29.72 -11.75
C LEU A 416 -20.39 -30.22 -12.90
N SER A 417 -21.11 -31.32 -12.69
CA SER A 417 -22.09 -31.83 -13.66
C SER A 417 -23.23 -30.83 -13.88
N ASP A 418 -23.76 -30.79 -15.10
CA ASP A 418 -24.82 -29.82 -15.44
C ASP A 418 -26.11 -30.07 -14.65
N GLU A 419 -26.43 -31.34 -14.39
CA GLU A 419 -27.53 -31.73 -13.49
C GLU A 419 -27.36 -31.14 -12.08
N PHE A 420 -26.13 -31.18 -11.55
CA PHE A 420 -25.86 -30.62 -10.23
C PHE A 420 -25.94 -29.08 -10.23
N LYS A 421 -25.47 -28.42 -11.30
CA LYS A 421 -25.61 -26.97 -11.45
C LYS A 421 -27.07 -26.53 -11.46
N GLU A 422 -27.93 -27.28 -12.14
CA GLU A 422 -29.37 -26.99 -12.18
C GLU A 422 -29.99 -27.12 -10.78
N ARG A 423 -29.64 -28.18 -10.05
CA ARG A 423 -30.11 -28.43 -8.67
C ARG A 423 -29.59 -27.42 -7.64
N LEU A 424 -28.45 -26.77 -7.88
CA LEU A 424 -27.96 -25.68 -7.02
C LEU A 424 -28.90 -24.46 -7.00
N GLY A 425 -29.76 -24.31 -8.00
CA GLY A 425 -30.75 -23.23 -8.06
C GLY A 425 -30.11 -21.85 -8.03
N PHE A 426 -30.48 -21.00 -7.07
CA PHE A 426 -29.97 -19.64 -6.97
C PHE A 426 -28.45 -19.58 -6.65
N LEU A 427 -27.87 -20.63 -6.07
CA LEU A 427 -26.44 -20.71 -5.78
C LEU A 427 -25.58 -20.89 -7.03
N ALA A 428 -26.16 -21.34 -8.14
CA ALA A 428 -25.46 -21.38 -9.42
C ALA A 428 -25.15 -19.97 -9.97
N ASN A 429 -25.77 -18.93 -9.42
CA ASN A 429 -25.63 -17.55 -9.88
C ASN A 429 -25.00 -16.65 -8.81
N GLY A 430 -24.29 -15.61 -9.24
CA GLY A 430 -23.78 -14.58 -8.34
C GLY A 430 -24.91 -13.64 -7.89
N PHE A 431 -24.97 -13.32 -6.60
CA PHE A 431 -25.95 -12.39 -6.04
C PHE A 431 -25.34 -11.58 -4.88
N SER A 432 -26.08 -10.61 -4.34
CA SER A 432 -25.59 -9.76 -3.24
C SER A 432 -26.65 -9.54 -2.19
N PHE A 433 -26.28 -9.68 -0.93
CA PHE A 433 -27.19 -9.56 0.21
C PHE A 433 -26.57 -8.68 1.32
N PRO A 434 -27.38 -8.08 2.20
CA PRO A 434 -26.89 -7.33 3.36
C PRO A 434 -26.04 -8.19 4.31
N HIS A 435 -24.97 -7.65 4.89
CA HIS A 435 -24.06 -8.40 5.78
C HIS A 435 -24.77 -9.03 7.00
N ASN A 436 -25.82 -8.39 7.52
CA ASN A 436 -26.64 -8.94 8.62
C ASN A 436 -27.42 -10.22 8.24
N GLN A 437 -27.52 -10.56 6.95
CA GLN A 437 -28.16 -11.78 6.45
C GLN A 437 -27.16 -12.92 6.17
N ALA A 438 -25.88 -12.77 6.52
CA ALA A 438 -24.86 -13.81 6.28
C ALA A 438 -25.18 -15.15 6.95
N THR A 439 -25.82 -15.13 8.11
CA THR A 439 -26.29 -16.35 8.80
C THR A 439 -27.43 -17.04 8.05
N LEU A 440 -28.37 -16.27 7.48
CA LEU A 440 -29.45 -16.81 6.64
C LEU A 440 -28.90 -17.41 5.34
N PHE A 441 -27.88 -16.78 4.77
CA PHE A 441 -27.16 -17.33 3.61
C PHE A 441 -26.55 -18.70 3.93
N LEU A 442 -25.81 -18.84 5.02
CA LEU A 442 -25.19 -20.13 5.40
C LEU A 442 -26.25 -21.22 5.67
N GLY A 443 -27.36 -20.88 6.31
CA GLY A 443 -28.48 -21.81 6.50
C GLY A 443 -29.13 -22.24 5.18
N SER A 444 -29.28 -21.30 4.24
CA SER A 444 -29.82 -21.58 2.91
C SER A 444 -28.85 -22.41 2.07
N LEU A 445 -27.54 -22.15 2.19
CA LEU A 445 -26.47 -22.93 1.55
C LEU A 445 -26.52 -24.40 1.97
N SER A 446 -26.63 -24.65 3.28
CA SER A 446 -26.74 -26.00 3.82
C SER A 446 -27.97 -26.74 3.30
N ARG A 447 -29.15 -26.10 3.34
CA ARG A 447 -30.41 -26.71 2.87
C ARG A 447 -30.42 -26.96 1.36
N GLN A 448 -29.88 -26.03 0.58
CA GLN A 448 -29.84 -26.17 -0.88
C GLN A 448 -28.87 -27.28 -1.29
N MET A 449 -27.74 -27.42 -0.59
CA MET A 449 -26.82 -28.54 -0.81
C MET A 449 -27.52 -29.86 -0.45
N GLU A 450 -28.17 -29.95 0.71
CA GLU A 450 -28.94 -31.14 1.10
C GLU A 450 -30.03 -31.51 0.07
N ALA A 451 -30.81 -30.53 -0.41
CA ALA A 451 -31.83 -30.75 -1.44
C ALA A 451 -31.24 -31.21 -2.78
N ALA A 452 -30.10 -30.63 -3.20
CA ALA A 452 -29.45 -31.00 -4.45
C ALA A 452 -28.89 -32.44 -4.45
N PHE A 453 -28.62 -33.01 -3.27
CA PHE A 453 -28.14 -34.39 -3.12
C PHE A 453 -29.20 -35.39 -2.67
N GLY A 454 -30.28 -34.95 -2.03
CA GLY A 454 -31.26 -35.85 -1.41
C GLY A 454 -32.25 -36.54 -2.37
N GLU A 455 -32.41 -36.04 -3.60
CA GLU A 455 -33.55 -36.43 -4.46
C GLU A 455 -33.28 -37.55 -5.48
N ASP A 456 -32.07 -38.10 -5.58
CA ASP A 456 -31.81 -39.20 -6.54
C ASP A 456 -32.51 -40.53 -6.17
N LYS A 457 -33.13 -40.62 -4.98
CA LYS A 457 -33.76 -41.84 -4.46
C LYS A 457 -35.28 -41.83 -4.42
N SER A 458 -35.95 -40.69 -4.63
CA SER A 458 -37.38 -40.75 -4.95
C SER A 458 -37.49 -41.13 -6.42
N GLY A 459 -37.21 -42.40 -6.68
CA GLY A 459 -37.50 -43.04 -7.94
C GLY A 459 -38.86 -42.54 -8.38
N ASN A 460 -38.86 -41.98 -9.59
CA ASN A 460 -40.00 -41.85 -10.45
C ASN A 460 -40.52 -43.29 -10.68
N VAL A 461 -41.05 -43.91 -9.62
CA VAL A 461 -42.05 -44.96 -9.70
C VAL A 461 -43.19 -44.23 -10.37
N SER A 462 -43.14 -44.22 -11.71
CA SER A 462 -44.35 -44.07 -12.48
C SER A 462 -45.28 -45.07 -11.84
N VAL A 463 -46.24 -44.56 -11.07
CA VAL A 463 -47.44 -45.28 -10.69
C VAL A 463 -48.03 -45.67 -12.02
N VAL A 464 -47.58 -46.81 -12.53
CA VAL A 464 -48.34 -47.60 -13.49
C VAL A 464 -49.51 -48.01 -12.62
N ASP A 465 -50.57 -47.24 -12.78
CA ASP A 465 -51.93 -47.46 -12.32
C ASP A 465 -52.34 -48.86 -12.82
N GLU A 466 -51.85 -49.91 -12.16
CA GLU A 466 -52.33 -51.26 -12.35
C GLU A 466 -53.54 -51.39 -11.43
N TYR A 467 -54.67 -50.93 -11.98
CA TYR A 467 -56.00 -51.24 -11.49
C TYR A 467 -56.17 -52.77 -11.51
N GLU A 468 -55.85 -53.46 -10.42
CA GLU A 468 -56.47 -54.75 -10.12
C GLU A 468 -57.47 -54.59 -8.97
N GLU A 469 -58.72 -54.51 -9.41
CA GLU A 469 -59.98 -54.52 -8.73
C GLU A 469 -60.11 -55.76 -7.82
N GLY A 470 -59.80 -55.61 -6.54
CA GLY A 470 -60.00 -56.63 -5.51
C GLY A 470 -60.89 -56.12 -4.38
N ALA A 471 -62.19 -56.00 -4.64
CA ALA A 471 -63.19 -55.71 -3.62
C ALA A 471 -63.38 -56.94 -2.71
N GLU A 472 -62.69 -56.98 -1.57
CA GLU A 472 -63.00 -57.94 -0.50
C GLU A 472 -63.96 -57.29 0.51
N ILE A 473 -65.19 -57.79 0.47
CA ILE A 473 -66.30 -57.43 1.34
C ILE A 473 -65.98 -57.96 2.74
N ILE A 474 -65.77 -57.07 3.70
CA ILE A 474 -65.72 -57.44 5.13
C ILE A 474 -67.15 -57.38 5.66
N GLU A 475 -67.75 -58.56 5.84
CA GLU A 475 -68.95 -58.75 6.67
C GLU A 475 -68.61 -58.38 8.11
N VAL A 476 -69.34 -57.40 8.65
CA VAL A 476 -69.33 -57.06 10.07
C VAL A 476 -70.39 -57.94 10.72
N ASP A 477 -69.95 -59.02 11.38
CA ASP A 477 -70.79 -59.78 12.30
C ASP A 477 -70.81 -59.09 13.67
N ASP A 478 -72.03 -58.79 14.12
CA ASP A 478 -72.40 -58.35 15.46
C ASP A 478 -71.89 -59.31 16.54
N LEU A 479 -71.29 -58.76 17.61
CA LEU A 479 -71.46 -59.21 19.01
C LEU A 479 -70.91 -58.20 20.04
#